data_AF-A0A7V9G6V4-F1
#
_entry.id   AF-A0A7V9G6V4-F1
#
_cell.length_a   1.000
_cell.length_b   1.000
_cell.length_c   1.000
_cell.angle_alpha   90.00
_cell.angle_beta   90.00
_cell.angle_gamma   90.00
#
_symmetry.space_group_name_H-M   'P 1'
#
loop_
_entity.id
_entity.type
_entity.pdbx_description
1 polymer ?
#
loop_
_entity_poly.entity_id
_entity_poly.type
_entity_poly.pdbx_seq_one_letter_code
_entity_poly.pdbx_strand_id
1 'polypeptide(L)'
;MIKTITTSILAITIASVALSGCGSGQSRSTATAKASASVPADVTKATHELDEVIVGLKGIRDSSDDADLKKLYGGLKSNAGELHDALGDVASSSASAVSAGQDQIKEWHQQADGFTDPDLRNSSNKRESDLRQAVDALAVSNAQCTKISEAYESQLSQTLSALDLDLSRAGVKSVEPVVAKLVGGGSDLRSALSDVSEKSAAVNAVIHR
;
A
#
# COMPACT_ATOMS: atom_id res chain seq x y z
N MET A 1 44.29 54.76 49.42
CA MET A 1 42.87 54.79 48.99
C MET A 1 42.66 53.67 47.99
N ILE A 2 41.86 52.67 48.36
CA ILE A 2 41.56 51.47 47.58
C ILE A 2 40.39 51.82 46.65
N LYS A 3 40.54 51.67 45.33
CA LYS A 3 39.48 51.89 44.35
C LYS A 3 38.92 50.54 43.88
N THR A 4 37.62 50.38 44.10
CA THR A 4 36.82 49.18 43.87
C THR A 4 36.51 48.97 42.38
N ILE A 5 36.41 47.68 42.04
CA ILE A 5 36.12 47.03 40.76
C ILE A 5 34.71 47.37 40.23
N THR A 6 34.52 47.39 38.91
CA THR A 6 33.20 47.12 38.30
C THR A 6 33.37 46.50 36.92
N THR A 7 33.19 45.18 36.83
CA THR A 7 33.25 44.39 35.60
C THR A 7 31.81 44.15 35.14
N SER A 8 31.42 44.70 33.98
CA SER A 8 30.10 44.46 33.38
C SER A 8 30.06 43.09 32.71
N ILE A 9 29.27 42.16 33.25
CA ILE A 9 28.97 40.86 32.66
C ILE A 9 27.76 41.04 31.73
N LEU A 10 27.98 40.94 30.42
CA LEU A 10 26.92 40.88 29.41
C LEU A 10 26.43 39.42 29.31
N ALA A 11 25.26 39.14 29.86
CA ALA A 11 24.63 37.82 29.79
C ALA A 11 23.98 37.62 28.41
N ILE A 12 24.49 36.66 27.63
CA ILE A 12 23.88 36.19 26.39
C ILE A 12 22.85 35.11 26.77
N THR A 13 21.57 35.47 26.70
CA THR A 13 20.46 34.53 26.90
C THR A 13 20.25 33.73 25.63
N ILE A 14 20.76 32.49 25.58
CA ILE A 14 20.47 31.54 24.50
C ILE A 14 19.03 31.07 24.71
N ALA A 15 18.12 31.51 23.83
CA ALA A 15 16.76 31.01 23.77
C ALA A 15 16.78 29.56 23.25
N SER A 16 16.80 28.61 24.17
CA SER A 16 16.58 27.19 23.87
C SER A 16 15.13 27.02 23.43
N VAL A 17 14.90 27.03 22.11
CA VAL A 17 13.61 26.64 21.54
C VAL A 17 13.41 25.17 21.87
N ALA A 18 12.55 24.92 22.87
CA ALA A 18 12.13 23.59 23.24
C ALA A 18 11.31 23.00 22.08
N LEU A 19 11.96 22.16 21.27
CA LEU A 19 11.31 21.23 20.34
C LEU A 19 10.61 20.13 21.16
N SER A 20 9.56 20.49 21.90
CA SER A 20 8.73 19.55 22.64
C SER A 20 7.70 18.92 21.71
N GLY A 21 8.10 17.82 21.07
CA GLY A 21 7.26 16.90 20.30
C GLY A 21 8.07 15.66 19.94
N CYS A 22 7.86 14.57 20.67
CA CYS A 22 8.78 13.44 20.77
C CYS A 22 8.83 12.57 19.50
N GLY A 23 9.68 12.96 18.55
CA GLY A 23 10.08 12.21 17.37
C GLY A 23 10.92 13.11 16.46
N SER A 24 12.17 12.75 16.17
CA SER A 24 12.97 13.53 15.22
C SER A 24 12.39 13.39 13.80
N GLY A 25 12.58 14.40 12.94
CA GLY A 25 12.20 14.30 11.51
C GLY A 25 12.83 13.09 10.82
N GLN A 26 14.00 12.66 11.28
CA GLN A 26 14.66 11.44 10.82
C GLN A 26 13.87 10.17 11.17
N SER A 27 13.32 10.09 12.39
CA SER A 27 12.54 8.93 12.83
C SER A 27 11.27 8.78 11.99
N ARG A 28 10.56 9.88 11.72
CA ARG A 28 9.35 9.88 10.89
C ARG A 28 9.65 9.51 9.44
N SER A 29 10.68 10.09 8.85
CA SER A 29 11.14 9.73 7.50
C SER A 29 11.44 8.22 7.41
N THR A 30 12.09 7.66 8.44
CA THR A 30 12.36 6.21 8.51
C THR A 30 11.07 5.39 8.61
N ALA A 31 10.07 5.85 9.35
CA ALA A 31 8.76 5.19 9.43
C ALA A 31 8.03 5.22 8.08
N THR A 32 7.99 6.36 7.39
CA THR A 32 7.39 6.48 6.05
C THR A 32 8.10 5.59 5.04
N ALA A 33 9.44 5.55 5.05
CA ALA A 33 10.22 4.68 4.19
C ALA A 33 9.92 3.20 4.45
N LYS A 34 9.93 2.79 5.73
CA LYS A 34 9.63 1.41 6.12
C LYS A 34 8.22 0.98 5.71
N ALA A 35 7.21 1.82 5.95
CA ALA A 35 5.83 1.52 5.60
C ALA A 35 5.64 1.42 4.08
N SER A 36 6.25 2.33 3.32
CA SER A 36 6.16 2.30 1.84
C SER A 36 6.93 1.12 1.24
N ALA A 37 8.01 0.68 1.88
CA ALA A 37 8.84 -0.44 1.41
C ALA A 37 8.22 -1.83 1.63
N SER A 38 7.22 -1.98 2.49
CA SER A 38 6.53 -3.27 2.66
C SER A 38 5.50 -3.55 1.57
N VAL A 39 4.88 -2.51 1.00
CA VAL A 39 3.81 -2.62 0.00
C VAL A 39 4.19 -3.51 -1.21
N PRO A 40 5.39 -3.40 -1.82
CA PRO A 40 5.76 -4.27 -2.95
C PRO A 40 5.80 -5.76 -2.61
N ALA A 41 6.16 -6.12 -1.38
CA ALA A 41 6.19 -7.52 -0.95
C ALA A 41 4.76 -8.09 -0.86
N ASP A 42 3.83 -7.33 -0.28
CA ASP A 42 2.42 -7.72 -0.20
C ASP A 42 1.78 -7.80 -1.58
N VAL A 43 2.10 -6.85 -2.49
CA VAL A 43 1.67 -6.88 -3.89
C VAL A 43 2.19 -8.13 -4.62
N THR A 44 3.45 -8.51 -4.37
CA THR A 44 4.04 -9.72 -4.96
C THR A 44 3.29 -10.97 -4.50
N LYS A 45 2.99 -11.06 -3.20
CA LYS A 45 2.17 -12.13 -2.63
C LYS A 45 0.78 -12.17 -3.26
N ALA A 46 0.05 -11.05 -3.27
CA ALA A 46 -1.29 -10.97 -3.86
C ALA A 46 -1.32 -11.33 -5.35
N THR A 47 -0.28 -10.94 -6.10
CA THR A 47 -0.15 -11.31 -7.52
C THR A 47 0.05 -12.80 -7.70
N HIS A 48 0.86 -13.43 -6.84
CA HIS A 48 1.05 -14.88 -6.84
C HIS A 48 -0.26 -15.63 -6.54
N GLU A 49 -0.98 -15.25 -5.49
CA GLU A 49 -2.26 -15.89 -5.15
C GLU A 49 -3.31 -15.70 -6.25
N LEU A 50 -3.29 -14.55 -6.92
CA LEU A 50 -4.15 -14.31 -8.09
C LEU A 50 -3.83 -15.27 -9.24
N ASP A 51 -2.54 -15.53 -9.50
CA ASP A 51 -2.12 -16.50 -10.50
C ASP A 51 -2.60 -17.92 -10.14
N GLU A 52 -2.50 -18.32 -8.87
CA GLU A 52 -2.97 -19.61 -8.38
C GLU A 52 -4.50 -19.76 -8.47
N VAL A 53 -5.26 -18.69 -8.21
CA VAL A 53 -6.72 -18.66 -8.46
C VAL A 53 -7.03 -18.81 -9.95
N ILE A 54 -6.32 -18.09 -10.83
CA ILE A 54 -6.51 -18.19 -12.28
C ILE A 54 -6.19 -19.60 -12.79
N VAL A 55 -5.13 -20.22 -12.27
CA VAL A 55 -4.78 -21.63 -12.57
C VAL A 55 -5.88 -22.57 -12.10
N GLY A 56 -6.38 -22.42 -10.88
CA GLY A 56 -7.48 -23.24 -10.35
C GLY A 56 -8.78 -23.10 -11.17
N LEU A 57 -9.13 -21.88 -11.56
CA LEU A 57 -10.28 -21.58 -12.42
C LEU A 57 -10.18 -22.28 -13.78
N LYS A 58 -9.01 -22.20 -14.42
CA LYS A 58 -8.75 -22.90 -15.69
C LYS A 58 -8.76 -24.42 -15.51
N GLY A 59 -8.18 -24.92 -14.43
CA GLY A 59 -8.18 -26.34 -14.09
C GLY A 59 -9.60 -26.91 -13.96
N ILE A 60 -10.49 -26.22 -13.24
CA ILE A 60 -11.90 -26.60 -13.14
C ILE A 60 -12.58 -26.65 -14.51
N ARG A 61 -12.41 -25.60 -15.31
CA ARG A 61 -13.00 -25.50 -16.65
C ARG A 61 -12.53 -26.64 -17.56
N ASP A 62 -11.23 -26.94 -17.53
CA ASP A 62 -10.58 -27.85 -18.48
C ASP A 62 -10.63 -29.32 -18.03
N SER A 63 -11.00 -29.60 -16.77
CA SER A 63 -11.05 -30.96 -16.23
C SER A 63 -12.08 -31.83 -16.94
N SER A 64 -11.69 -33.07 -17.23
CA SER A 64 -12.58 -34.09 -17.80
C SER A 64 -13.10 -35.13 -16.80
N ASP A 65 -12.51 -35.20 -15.59
CA ASP A 65 -12.75 -36.23 -14.57
C ASP A 65 -13.39 -35.64 -13.31
N ASP A 66 -14.47 -36.27 -12.84
CA ASP A 66 -15.23 -35.86 -11.66
C ASP A 66 -14.43 -36.01 -10.35
N ALA A 67 -13.51 -36.98 -10.27
CA ALA A 67 -12.62 -37.12 -9.12
C ALA A 67 -11.62 -35.96 -9.05
N ASP A 68 -11.10 -35.54 -10.21
CA ASP A 68 -10.22 -34.40 -10.34
C ASP A 68 -10.94 -33.08 -10.03
N LEU A 69 -12.21 -32.94 -10.43
CA LEU A 69 -13.01 -31.74 -10.15
C LEU A 69 -13.13 -31.42 -8.65
N LYS A 70 -13.38 -32.43 -7.81
CA LYS A 70 -13.44 -32.25 -6.35
C LYS A 70 -12.12 -31.74 -5.79
N LYS A 71 -11.00 -32.31 -6.23
CA LYS A 71 -9.66 -31.92 -5.79
C LYS A 71 -9.33 -30.50 -6.24
N LEU A 72 -9.56 -30.20 -7.52
CA LEU A 72 -9.35 -28.87 -8.12
C LEU A 72 -10.20 -27.81 -7.42
N TYR A 73 -11.44 -28.13 -7.06
CA TYR A 73 -12.34 -27.19 -6.39
C TYR A 73 -11.87 -26.91 -4.96
N GLY A 74 -11.45 -27.94 -4.23
CA GLY A 74 -10.82 -27.77 -2.91
C GLY A 74 -9.59 -26.85 -2.97
N GLY A 75 -8.70 -27.07 -3.95
CA GLY A 75 -7.55 -26.19 -4.19
C GLY A 75 -7.96 -24.76 -4.52
N LEU A 76 -8.91 -24.57 -5.43
CA LEU A 76 -9.40 -23.25 -5.81
C LEU A 76 -10.02 -22.49 -4.62
N LYS A 77 -10.76 -23.16 -3.73
CA LYS A 77 -11.27 -22.52 -2.50
C LYS A 77 -10.14 -22.07 -1.56
N SER A 78 -9.09 -22.86 -1.44
CA SER A 78 -7.91 -22.51 -0.62
C SER A 78 -7.25 -21.25 -1.18
N ASN A 79 -6.90 -21.29 -2.48
CA ASN A 79 -6.24 -20.18 -3.16
C ASN A 79 -7.10 -18.90 -3.14
N ALA A 80 -8.43 -19.04 -3.20
CA ALA A 80 -9.34 -17.89 -3.08
C ALA A 80 -9.28 -17.23 -1.69
N GLY A 81 -9.13 -18.03 -0.62
CA GLY A 81 -8.92 -17.52 0.73
C GLY A 81 -7.55 -16.86 0.90
N GLU A 82 -6.49 -17.46 0.33
CA GLU A 82 -5.14 -16.90 0.36
C GLU A 82 -5.06 -15.57 -0.42
N LEU A 83 -5.74 -15.48 -1.57
CA LEU A 83 -5.90 -14.24 -2.32
C LEU A 83 -6.63 -13.17 -1.49
N HIS A 84 -7.72 -13.53 -0.81
CA HIS A 84 -8.46 -12.59 0.06
C HIS A 84 -7.55 -11.96 1.12
N ASP A 85 -6.81 -12.81 1.84
CA ASP A 85 -5.89 -12.37 2.88
C ASP A 85 -4.78 -11.49 2.30
N ALA A 86 -4.19 -11.88 1.16
CA ALA A 86 -3.13 -11.12 0.50
C ALA A 86 -3.61 -9.75 -0.02
N LEU A 87 -4.85 -9.65 -0.53
CA LEU A 87 -5.43 -8.36 -0.92
C LEU A 87 -5.70 -7.46 0.30
N GLY A 88 -6.11 -8.06 1.43
CA GLY A 88 -6.21 -7.37 2.72
C GLY A 88 -4.87 -6.81 3.19
N ASP A 89 -3.79 -7.59 3.07
CA ASP A 89 -2.43 -7.17 3.39
C ASP A 89 -2.03 -5.93 2.55
N VAL A 90 -2.24 -5.96 1.23
CA VAL A 90 -1.96 -4.84 0.33
C VAL A 90 -2.73 -3.58 0.72
N ALA A 91 -4.02 -3.71 1.01
CA ALA A 91 -4.86 -2.57 1.41
C ALA A 91 -4.37 -1.95 2.72
N SER A 92 -4.01 -2.79 3.70
CA SER A 92 -3.55 -2.39 5.02
C SER A 92 -2.16 -1.73 4.98
N SER A 93 -1.20 -2.32 4.27
CA SER A 93 0.14 -1.76 4.16
C SER A 93 0.16 -0.47 3.34
N SER A 94 -0.64 -0.38 2.27
CA SER A 94 -0.78 0.83 1.48
C SER A 94 -1.44 1.97 2.27
N ALA A 95 -2.50 1.68 3.04
CA ALA A 95 -3.11 2.66 3.93
C ALA A 95 -2.12 3.13 5.02
N SER A 96 -1.32 2.21 5.57
CA SER A 96 -0.27 2.54 6.53
C SER A 96 0.81 3.45 5.93
N ALA A 97 1.23 3.18 4.69
CA ALA A 97 2.18 4.03 3.96
C ALA A 97 1.62 5.42 3.69
N VAL A 98 0.35 5.53 3.30
CA VAL A 98 -0.35 6.82 3.13
C VAL A 98 -0.40 7.59 4.44
N SER A 99 -0.82 6.95 5.53
CA SER A 99 -0.89 7.59 6.85
C SER A 99 0.48 8.09 7.31
N ALA A 100 1.52 7.26 7.20
CA ALA A 100 2.88 7.65 7.57
C ALA A 100 3.42 8.78 6.68
N GLY A 101 3.03 8.83 5.40
CA GLY A 101 3.34 9.93 4.51
C GLY A 101 2.67 11.24 4.91
N GLN A 102 1.37 11.19 5.24
CA GLN A 102 0.61 12.36 5.71
C GLN A 102 1.16 12.93 7.02
N ASP A 103 1.53 12.07 7.97
CA ASP A 103 2.16 12.49 9.22
C ASP A 103 3.50 13.18 8.97
N GLN A 104 4.31 12.64 8.05
CA GLN A 104 5.56 13.26 7.66
C GLN A 104 5.35 14.63 7.00
N ILE A 105 4.40 14.77 6.08
CA ILE A 105 4.08 16.04 5.41
C ILE A 105 3.67 17.11 6.43
N LYS A 106 2.75 16.77 7.34
CA LYS A 106 2.25 17.69 8.36
C LYS A 106 3.36 18.24 9.23
N GLU A 107 4.24 17.37 9.71
CA GLU A 107 5.36 17.75 10.57
C GLU A 107 6.46 18.48 9.79
N TRP A 108 6.70 18.09 8.54
CA TRP A 108 7.64 18.77 7.66
C TRP A 108 7.24 20.24 7.48
N HIS A 109 5.97 20.49 7.18
CA HIS A 109 5.43 21.84 6.99
C HIS A 109 5.70 22.74 8.21
N GLN A 110 5.40 22.25 9.41
CA GLN A 110 5.62 22.98 10.67
C GLN A 110 7.10 23.31 10.91
N GLN A 111 8.02 22.43 10.50
CA GLN A 111 9.45 22.65 10.67
C GLN A 111 10.03 23.58 9.59
N ALA A 112 9.48 23.55 8.39
CA ALA A 112 9.92 24.37 7.26
C ALA A 112 9.64 25.87 7.48
N ASP A 113 8.57 26.21 8.22
CA ASP A 113 8.24 27.59 8.60
C ASP A 113 9.32 28.25 9.47
N GLY A 114 10.16 27.45 10.14
CA GLY A 114 11.29 27.94 10.92
C GLY A 114 12.49 28.40 10.10
N PHE A 115 12.54 28.11 8.79
CA PHE A 115 13.68 28.48 7.95
C PHE A 115 13.66 29.97 7.60
N THR A 116 14.64 30.71 8.11
CA THR A 116 14.83 32.14 7.79
C THR A 116 15.51 32.34 6.44
N ASP A 117 16.34 31.40 6.02
CA ASP A 117 16.98 31.38 4.70
C ASP A 117 15.95 31.02 3.60
N PRO A 118 15.80 31.85 2.55
CA PRO A 118 14.80 31.63 1.50
C PRO A 118 15.10 30.42 0.62
N ASP A 119 16.38 30.09 0.38
CA ASP A 119 16.77 28.96 -0.47
C ASP A 119 16.49 27.63 0.25
N LEU A 120 16.79 27.57 1.56
CA LEU A 120 16.42 26.42 2.39
C LEU A 120 14.90 26.22 2.44
N ARG A 121 14.14 27.31 2.61
CA ARG A 121 12.67 27.25 2.62
C ARG A 121 12.11 26.76 1.28
N ASN A 122 12.61 27.30 0.17
CA ASN A 122 12.17 26.90 -1.17
C ASN A 122 12.49 25.42 -1.48
N SER A 123 13.70 24.97 -1.15
CA SER A 123 14.12 23.57 -1.32
C SER A 123 13.28 22.62 -0.47
N SER A 124 13.02 23.00 0.79
CA SER A 124 12.16 22.24 1.70
C SER A 124 10.72 22.11 1.16
N ASN A 125 10.11 23.23 0.77
CA ASN A 125 8.75 23.27 0.23
C ASN A 125 8.62 22.42 -1.03
N LYS A 126 9.66 22.40 -1.87
CA LYS A 126 9.69 21.54 -3.05
C LYS A 126 9.63 20.05 -2.66
N ARG A 127 10.49 19.61 -1.73
CA ARG A 127 10.51 18.21 -1.29
C ARG A 127 9.20 17.80 -0.60
N GLU A 128 8.63 18.66 0.24
CA GLU A 128 7.31 18.44 0.84
C GLU A 128 6.22 18.27 -0.23
N SER A 129 6.22 19.14 -1.25
CA SER A 129 5.25 19.05 -2.35
C SER A 129 5.44 17.77 -3.19
N ASP A 130 6.68 17.36 -3.46
CA ASP A 130 6.98 16.12 -4.17
C ASP A 130 6.49 14.90 -3.34
N LEU A 131 6.64 14.93 -2.01
CA LEU A 131 6.15 13.87 -1.12
C LEU A 131 4.62 13.81 -1.10
N ARG A 132 3.96 14.96 -0.95
CA ARG A 132 2.50 15.05 -1.00
C ARG A 132 1.94 14.47 -2.28
N GLN A 133 2.51 14.82 -3.44
CA GLN A 133 2.07 14.28 -4.72
C GLN A 133 2.20 12.75 -4.78
N ALA A 134 3.30 12.19 -4.27
CA ALA A 134 3.50 10.74 -4.24
C ALA A 134 2.51 10.04 -3.30
N VAL A 135 2.26 10.60 -2.12
CA VAL A 135 1.31 10.06 -1.12
C VAL A 135 -0.12 10.11 -1.65
N ASP A 136 -0.53 11.22 -2.28
CA ASP A 136 -1.86 11.36 -2.88
C ASP A 136 -2.06 10.35 -4.04
N ALA A 137 -1.04 10.16 -4.87
CA ALA A 137 -1.07 9.18 -5.95
C ALA A 137 -1.20 7.75 -5.42
N LEU A 138 -0.48 7.39 -4.34
CA LEU A 138 -0.63 6.11 -3.67
C LEU A 138 -2.02 5.92 -3.09
N ALA A 139 -2.59 6.96 -2.45
CA ALA A 139 -3.94 6.89 -1.89
C ALA A 139 -5.01 6.63 -2.97
N VAL A 140 -4.93 7.32 -4.11
CA VAL A 140 -5.83 7.10 -5.25
C VAL A 140 -5.66 5.69 -5.82
N SER A 141 -4.43 5.25 -6.03
CA SER A 141 -4.12 3.91 -6.55
C SER A 141 -4.65 2.82 -5.63
N ASN A 142 -4.44 2.96 -4.31
CA ASN A 142 -4.95 2.01 -3.30
C ASN A 142 -6.48 1.92 -3.34
N ALA A 143 -7.18 3.06 -3.36
CA ALA A 143 -8.64 3.08 -3.43
C ALA A 143 -9.19 2.41 -4.71
N GLN A 144 -8.52 2.64 -5.85
CA GLN A 144 -8.88 1.97 -7.11
C GLN A 144 -8.61 0.46 -7.05
N CYS A 145 -7.48 0.05 -6.49
CA CYS A 145 -7.15 -1.36 -6.29
C CYS A 145 -8.18 -2.05 -5.40
N THR A 146 -8.52 -1.48 -4.24
CA THR A 146 -9.57 -2.01 -3.35
C THR A 146 -10.88 -2.24 -4.08
N LYS A 147 -11.35 -1.25 -4.86
CA LYS A 147 -12.59 -1.38 -5.63
C LYS A 147 -12.54 -2.52 -6.66
N ILE A 148 -11.41 -2.70 -7.34
CA ILE A 148 -11.22 -3.77 -8.33
C ILE A 148 -11.16 -5.14 -7.62
N SER A 149 -10.44 -5.22 -6.50
CA SER A 149 -10.35 -6.39 -5.64
C SER A 149 -11.73 -6.85 -5.17
N GLU A 150 -12.53 -5.95 -4.59
CA GLU A 150 -13.88 -6.26 -4.10
C GLU A 150 -14.79 -6.79 -5.22
N ALA A 151 -14.71 -6.20 -6.41
CA ALA A 151 -15.49 -6.66 -7.56
C ALA A 151 -15.04 -8.06 -8.04
N TYR A 152 -13.73 -8.31 -8.06
CA TYR A 152 -13.16 -9.62 -8.43
C TYR A 152 -13.55 -10.69 -7.41
N GLU A 153 -13.35 -10.44 -6.11
CA GLU A 153 -13.67 -11.36 -5.02
C GLU A 153 -15.16 -11.67 -4.94
N SER A 154 -16.02 -10.68 -5.17
CA SER A 154 -17.47 -10.90 -5.24
C SER A 154 -17.85 -11.87 -6.35
N GLN A 155 -17.27 -11.71 -7.54
CA GLN A 155 -17.51 -12.63 -8.66
C GLN A 155 -16.92 -14.02 -8.41
N LEU A 156 -15.74 -14.09 -7.81
CA LEU A 156 -15.08 -15.34 -7.44
C LEU A 156 -15.93 -16.11 -6.41
N SER A 157 -16.38 -15.44 -5.35
CA SER A 157 -17.23 -16.01 -4.30
C SER A 157 -18.56 -16.54 -4.85
N GLN A 158 -19.21 -15.81 -5.76
CA GLN A 158 -20.42 -16.29 -6.43
C GLN A 158 -20.15 -17.51 -7.32
N THR A 159 -19.02 -17.53 -8.01
CA THR A 159 -18.61 -18.68 -8.84
C THR A 159 -18.33 -19.91 -7.98
N LEU A 160 -17.62 -19.74 -6.87
CA LEU A 160 -17.39 -20.81 -5.89
C LEU A 160 -18.72 -21.33 -5.32
N SER A 161 -19.65 -20.43 -4.98
CA SER A 161 -20.97 -20.83 -4.48
C SER A 161 -21.76 -21.63 -5.51
N ALA A 162 -21.72 -21.24 -6.78
CA ALA A 162 -22.38 -21.99 -7.85
C ALA A 162 -21.74 -23.39 -8.05
N LEU A 163 -20.42 -23.49 -7.98
CA LEU A 163 -19.69 -24.76 -8.04
C LEU A 163 -19.93 -25.64 -6.80
N ASP A 164 -20.15 -25.04 -5.62
CA ASP A 164 -20.51 -25.77 -4.40
C ASP A 164 -21.89 -26.43 -4.54
N LEU A 165 -22.83 -25.74 -5.19
CA LEU A 165 -24.17 -26.23 -5.47
C LEU A 165 -24.18 -27.36 -6.49
N ASP A 166 -23.41 -27.22 -7.58
CA ASP A 166 -23.29 -28.22 -8.63
C ASP A 166 -21.86 -28.29 -9.18
N LEU A 167 -21.06 -29.22 -8.66
CA LEU A 167 -19.72 -29.51 -9.16
C LEU A 167 -19.71 -30.55 -10.29
N SER A 168 -20.87 -30.93 -10.83
CA SER A 168 -20.93 -31.82 -11.99
C SER A 168 -20.40 -31.11 -13.24
N ARG A 169 -20.20 -31.88 -14.32
CA ARG A 169 -19.86 -31.31 -15.64
C ARG A 169 -20.89 -30.30 -16.14
N ALA A 170 -22.17 -30.48 -15.83
CA ALA A 170 -23.20 -29.53 -16.20
C ALA A 170 -23.07 -28.23 -15.40
N GLY A 171 -22.80 -28.33 -14.10
CA GLY A 171 -22.54 -27.19 -13.23
C GLY A 171 -21.31 -26.39 -13.65
N VAL A 172 -20.17 -27.06 -13.88
CA VAL A 172 -18.94 -26.45 -14.41
C VAL A 172 -19.23 -25.73 -15.74
N LYS A 173 -19.92 -26.39 -16.67
CA LYS A 173 -20.28 -25.79 -17.96
C LYS A 173 -21.18 -24.55 -17.81
N SER A 174 -22.06 -24.54 -16.81
CA SER A 174 -22.94 -23.40 -16.56
C SER A 174 -22.20 -22.14 -16.10
N VAL A 175 -21.06 -22.30 -15.43
CA VAL A 175 -20.23 -21.17 -14.93
C VAL A 175 -19.10 -20.78 -15.88
N GLU A 176 -18.86 -21.51 -16.97
CA GLU A 176 -17.81 -21.22 -17.96
C GLU A 176 -17.72 -19.74 -18.38
N PRO A 177 -18.84 -19.04 -18.70
CA PRO A 177 -18.76 -17.62 -19.08
C PRO A 177 -18.27 -16.73 -17.95
N VAL A 178 -18.58 -17.07 -16.69
CA VAL A 178 -18.14 -16.32 -15.50
C VAL A 178 -16.67 -16.63 -15.21
N VAL A 179 -16.25 -17.89 -15.33
CA VAL A 179 -14.84 -18.29 -15.24
C VAL A 179 -13.99 -17.55 -16.26
N ALA A 180 -14.44 -17.44 -17.52
CA ALA A 180 -13.73 -16.68 -18.54
C ALA A 180 -13.60 -15.19 -18.20
N LYS A 181 -14.65 -14.59 -17.63
CA LYS A 181 -14.62 -13.20 -17.13
C LYS A 181 -13.65 -13.03 -15.97
N LEU A 182 -13.63 -13.94 -14.99
CA LEU A 182 -12.68 -13.91 -13.88
C LEU A 182 -11.24 -14.02 -14.38
N VAL A 183 -10.94 -14.96 -15.28
CA VAL A 183 -9.61 -15.09 -15.89
C VAL A 183 -9.20 -13.79 -16.60
N GLY A 184 -10.12 -13.14 -17.31
CA GLY A 184 -9.88 -11.83 -17.92
C GLY A 184 -9.66 -10.71 -16.91
N GLY A 185 -10.52 -10.61 -15.90
CA GLY A 185 -10.45 -9.61 -14.82
C GLY A 185 -9.21 -9.73 -13.94
N GLY A 186 -8.56 -10.90 -13.93
CA GLY A 186 -7.26 -11.08 -13.29
C GLY A 186 -6.16 -10.22 -13.93
N SER A 187 -6.30 -9.78 -15.17
CA SER A 187 -5.38 -8.79 -15.77
C SER A 187 -5.58 -7.40 -15.18
N ASP A 188 -6.84 -6.97 -15.02
CA ASP A 188 -7.19 -5.68 -14.43
C ASP A 188 -6.72 -5.58 -12.96
N LEU A 189 -6.94 -6.64 -12.17
CA LEU A 189 -6.47 -6.70 -10.79
C LEU A 189 -4.93 -6.66 -10.70
N ARG A 190 -4.23 -7.39 -11.57
CA ARG A 190 -2.76 -7.34 -11.62
C ARG A 190 -2.24 -5.95 -11.97
N SER A 191 -2.89 -5.26 -12.91
CA SER A 191 -2.54 -3.88 -13.25
C SER A 191 -2.76 -2.92 -12.07
N ALA A 192 -3.85 -3.08 -11.33
CA ALA A 192 -4.11 -2.27 -10.14
C ALA A 192 -3.09 -2.51 -9.02
N LEU A 193 -2.74 -3.78 -8.77
CA LEU A 193 -1.69 -4.17 -7.82
C LEU A 193 -0.32 -3.58 -8.21
N SER A 194 0.04 -3.65 -9.50
CA SER A 194 1.28 -3.06 -10.01
C SER A 194 1.33 -1.55 -9.79
N ASP A 195 0.23 -0.84 -10.06
CA ASP A 195 0.17 0.61 -9.86
C ASP A 195 0.38 0.98 -8.38
N VAL A 196 -0.23 0.24 -7.44
CA VAL A 196 -0.01 0.43 -5.99
C VAL A 196 1.47 0.23 -5.61
N SER A 197 2.11 -0.81 -6.14
CA SER A 197 3.54 -1.04 -5.92
C SER A 197 4.41 0.07 -6.50
N GLU A 198 4.10 0.58 -7.69
CA GLU A 198 4.83 1.69 -8.31
C GLU A 198 4.66 2.99 -7.51
N LYS A 199 3.45 3.31 -7.05
CA LYS A 199 3.19 4.53 -6.28
C LYS A 199 3.79 4.48 -4.88
N SER A 200 3.82 3.32 -4.24
CA SER A 200 4.52 3.15 -2.95
C SER A 200 6.04 3.30 -3.11
N ALA A 201 6.62 2.77 -4.19
CA ALA A 201 8.03 2.99 -4.51
C ALA A 201 8.33 4.49 -4.76
N ALA A 202 7.41 5.24 -5.37
CA ALA A 202 7.56 6.68 -5.58
C ALA A 202 7.59 7.46 -4.24
N VAL A 203 6.76 7.09 -3.26
CA VAL A 203 6.82 7.67 -1.90
C VAL A 203 8.21 7.43 -1.29
N ASN A 204 8.69 6.19 -1.36
CA ASN A 204 10.00 5.85 -0.80
C ASN A 204 11.15 6.60 -1.50
N ALA A 205 11.06 6.78 -2.81
CA ALA A 205 12.05 7.53 -3.58
C ALA A 205 12.14 9.00 -3.17
N VAL A 206 11.03 9.64 -2.80
CA VAL A 206 11.06 11.04 -2.31
C VAL A 206 11.74 11.14 -0.94
N ILE A 207 11.48 10.18 -0.05
CA ILE A 207 12.07 10.15 1.29
C ILE A 207 13.60 9.98 1.26
N HIS A 208 14.12 9.26 0.28
CA HIS A 208 15.55 8.97 0.12
C HIS A 208 16.33 9.98 -0.76
N ARG A 209 15.67 11.00 -1.31
CA ARG A 209 16.34 12.12 -2.01
C ARG A 209 16.83 13.17 -1.03
#